data_AF-A0A563DJD7-F1
#
_entry.id   AF-A0A563DJD7-F1
#
_cell.length_a   1.000
_cell.length_b   1.000
_cell.length_c   1.000
_cell.angle_alpha   90.00
_cell.angle_beta   90.00
_cell.angle_gamma   90.00
#
_symmetry.space_group_name_H-M   'P 1'
#
loop_
_entity.id
_entity.type
_entity.pdbx_description
1 polymer ?
#
loop_
_entity_poly.entity_id
_entity_poly.type
_entity_poly.pdbx_seq_one_letter_code
_entity_poly.pdbx_strand_id
1 'polypeptide(L)' 'MYVAMHEGFHVKQWGKLGYEEYNKQSRLQKEKYVYDELMKNKGVLTEWQINHAGAYNKYLEIGDWPIKNKEGFYIY' A
#
# COMPACT_ATOMS: atom_id res chain seq x y z
N MET A 1 10.67 -2.04 -10.85
CA MET A 1 9.30 -2.13 -11.39
C MET A 1 8.24 -1.78 -10.34
N TYR A 2 8.22 -2.43 -9.17
CA TYR A 2 7.25 -2.16 -8.09
C TYR A 2 7.16 -0.69 -7.66
N VAL A 3 8.28 -0.03 -7.34
CA VAL A 3 8.27 1.39 -6.89
C VAL A 3 7.65 2.31 -7.93
N ALA A 4 8.00 2.15 -9.20
CA ALA A 4 7.44 2.96 -10.28
C ALA A 4 5.92 2.73 -10.44
N MET A 5 5.46 1.49 -10.27
CA MET A 5 4.03 1.16 -10.30
C MET A 5 3.27 1.75 -9.10
N HIS A 6 3.85 1.64 -7.90
CA HIS A 6 3.34 2.23 -6.67
C HIS A 6 3.15 3.75 -6.79
N GLU A 7 4.21 4.47 -7.15
CA GLU A 7 4.14 5.92 -7.35
C GLU A 7 3.22 6.30 -8.51
N GLY A 8 3.18 5.49 -9.57
CA GLY A 8 2.25 5.67 -10.68
C GLY A 8 0.79 5.60 -10.24
N PHE A 9 0.45 4.75 -9.26
CA PHE A 9 -0.90 4.71 -8.70
C PHE A 9 -1.21 5.93 -7.83
N HIS A 10 -0.26 6.45 -7.04
CA HIS A 10 -0.43 7.74 -6.35
C HIS A 10 -0.72 8.87 -7.33
N VAL A 11 0.03 8.95 -8.44
CA VAL A 11 -0.21 9.94 -9.51
C VAL A 11 -1.59 9.74 -10.15
N LYS A 12 -1.98 8.49 -10.45
CA LYS A 12 -3.31 8.17 -10.99
C LYS A 12 -4.42 8.57 -10.02
N GLN A 13 -4.23 8.37 -8.72
CA GLN A 13 -5.18 8.77 -7.69
C GLN A 13 -5.33 10.29 -7.65
N TRP A 14 -4.19 11.00 -7.63
CA TRP A 14 -4.14 12.46 -7.64
C TRP A 14 -4.81 13.03 -8.90
N GLY A 15 -4.55 12.47 -10.08
CA GLY A 15 -5.18 12.90 -11.33
C GLY A 15 -6.71 12.72 -11.35
N LYS A 16 -7.24 11.72 -10.64
CA LYS A 16 -8.70 11.48 -10.54
C LYS A 16 -9.38 12.41 -9.54
N LEU A 17 -8.73 12.69 -8.42
CA LEU A 17 -9.31 13.43 -7.30
C LEU A 17 -9.00 14.93 -7.35
N GLY A 18 -7.90 15.31 -7.98
CA GLY A 18 -7.34 16.66 -7.88
C GLY A 18 -6.61 16.90 -6.56
N TYR A 19 -6.01 18.08 -6.45
CA TYR A 19 -5.13 18.46 -5.33
C TYR A 19 -5.86 18.43 -3.98
N GLU A 20 -7.04 19.04 -3.88
CA GLU A 20 -7.73 19.21 -2.60
C GLU A 20 -8.20 17.88 -2.02
N GLU A 21 -8.94 17.08 -2.78
CA GLU A 21 -9.49 15.80 -2.32
C GLU A 21 -8.39 14.75 -2.08
N TYR A 22 -7.31 14.78 -2.86
CA TYR A 22 -6.15 13.94 -2.59
C TYR A 22 -5.49 14.31 -1.25
N ASN A 23 -5.36 15.58 -0.93
CA ASN A 23 -4.69 16.03 0.30
C ASN A 23 -5.57 15.92 1.56
N LYS A 24 -6.90 15.82 1.41
CA LYS A 24 -7.81 15.50 2.54
C LYS A 24 -7.64 14.07 3.05
N GLN A 25 -7.09 13.16 2.24
CA GLN A 25 -6.90 11.78 2.63
C GLN A 25 -5.75 11.60 3.64
N SER A 26 -5.98 10.74 4.62
CA SER A 26 -4.92 10.20 5.46
C SER A 26 -3.95 9.35 4.65
N ARG A 27 -2.75 9.13 5.19
CA ARG A 27 -1.76 8.23 4.57
C ARG A 27 -2.33 6.83 4.36
N LEU A 28 -3.03 6.28 5.34
CA LEU A 28 -3.67 4.96 5.23
C LEU A 28 -4.68 4.90 4.07
N GLN A 29 -5.46 5.96 3.83
CA GLN A 29 -6.42 5.98 2.72
C GLN A 29 -5.71 5.97 1.36
N LYS A 30 -4.62 6.74 1.22
CA LYS A 30 -3.79 6.75 -0.01
C LYS A 30 -3.17 5.37 -0.27
N GLU A 31 -2.57 4.78 0.76
CA GLU A 31 -1.89 3.48 0.65
C GLU A 31 -2.86 2.32 0.44
N LYS A 32 -4.09 2.40 0.97
CA LYS A 32 -5.16 1.42 0.66
C LYS A 32 -5.54 1.46 -0.82
N TYR A 33 -5.70 2.66 -1.40
CA TYR A 33 -5.96 2.78 -2.84
C TYR A 33 -4.83 2.18 -3.68
N VAL A 34 -3.58 2.48 -3.33
CA VAL A 34 -2.43 1.94 -4.07
C VAL A 34 -2.34 0.42 -3.95
N TYR A 35 -2.59 -0.13 -2.76
CA TYR A 35 -2.65 -1.57 -2.56
C TYR A 35 -3.74 -2.24 -3.41
N ASP A 36 -4.94 -1.68 -3.45
CA ASP A 36 -6.03 -2.22 -4.28
C ASP A 36 -5.66 -2.24 -5.76
N GLU A 37 -4.99 -1.19 -6.25
CA GLU A 37 -4.50 -1.16 -7.64
C GLU A 37 -3.35 -2.15 -7.87
N LEU A 38 -2.44 -2.33 -6.90
CA LEU A 38 -1.39 -3.36 -6.96
C LEU A 38 -2.01 -4.78 -6.99
N MET A 39 -3.04 -5.06 -6.20
CA MET A 39 -3.69 -6.37 -6.15
C MET A 39 -4.43 -6.72 -7.44
N LYS A 40 -4.99 -5.71 -8.14
CA LYS A 40 -5.52 -5.89 -9.50
C LYS A 40 -4.43 -6.28 -10.51
N ASN A 41 -3.17 -5.93 -10.24
CA ASN A 41 -2.01 -6.22 -11.07
C ASN A 41 -1.09 -7.29 -10.46
N LYS A 42 -1.57 -8.10 -9.51
CA LYS A 42 -0.74 -9.06 -8.77
C LYS A 42 0.04 -10.05 -9.65
N GLY A 43 -0.43 -10.33 -10.86
CA GLY A 43 0.24 -11.24 -11.80
C GLY A 43 1.61 -10.76 -12.29
N VAL A 44 1.95 -9.47 -12.11
CA VAL A 44 3.27 -8.92 -12.45
C VAL A 44 4.11 -8.55 -11.23
N LEU A 45 3.64 -8.91 -10.03
CA LEU A 45 4.29 -8.65 -8.76
C LEU A 45 4.88 -9.93 -8.19
N THR A 46 5.98 -9.81 -7.44
CA THR A 46 6.49 -10.92 -6.64
C THR A 46 5.69 -11.05 -5.35
N GLU A 47 5.69 -12.25 -4.76
CA GLU A 47 5.07 -12.50 -3.46
C GLU A 47 5.61 -11.54 -2.38
N TRP A 48 6.92 -11.31 -2.36
CA TRP A 48 7.55 -10.33 -1.46
C TRP A 48 6.97 -8.91 -1.63
N GLN A 49 6.70 -8.46 -2.86
CA GLN A 49 6.11 -7.13 -3.11
C GLN A 49 4.66 -7.05 -2.63
N ILE A 50 3.89 -8.12 -2.86
CA ILE A 50 2.49 -8.24 -2.42
C ILE A 50 2.43 -8.17 -0.89
N ASN A 51 3.25 -8.97 -0.23
CA ASN A 51 3.25 -9.06 1.22
C ASN A 51 3.78 -7.79 1.87
N HIS A 52 4.85 -7.18 1.31
CA HIS A 52 5.36 -5.88 1.76
C HIS A 52 4.27 -4.79 1.69
N ALA A 53 3.54 -4.70 0.59
CA ALA A 53 2.45 -3.71 0.42
C ALA A 53 1.30 -3.93 1.42
N GLY A 54 0.96 -5.19 1.69
CA GLY A 54 -0.06 -5.54 2.69
C GLY A 54 0.39 -5.25 4.12
N ALA A 55 1.62 -5.62 4.45
CA ALA A 55 2.22 -5.36 5.75
C ALA A 55 2.30 -3.84 6.03
N TYR A 56 2.69 -3.06 5.03
CA TYR A 56 2.76 -1.60 5.17
C TYR A 56 1.39 -0.96 5.45
N ASN A 57 0.33 -1.41 4.76
CA ASN A 57 -1.03 -0.98 5.06
C ASN A 57 -1.46 -1.33 6.48
N LYS A 58 -1.12 -2.54 6.93
CA LYS A 58 -1.48 -2.98 8.27
C LYS A 58 -0.72 -2.21 9.35
N TYR A 59 0.55 -1.87 9.12
CA TYR A 59 1.30 -0.94 9.97
C TYR A 59 0.62 0.41 10.10
N LEU A 60 0.18 0.99 8.97
CA LEU A 60 -0.53 2.27 9.00
C LEU A 60 -1.89 2.20 9.72
N GLU A 61 -2.48 1.02 9.81
CA GLU A 61 -3.75 0.78 10.53
C GLU A 61 -3.56 0.60 12.04
N ILE A 62 -2.51 -0.12 12.47
CA ILE A 62 -2.33 -0.51 13.89
C ILE A 62 -1.20 0.25 14.60
N GLY A 63 -0.32 0.93 13.85
CA GLY A 63 0.82 1.69 14.37
C GLY A 63 2.03 0.87 14.81
N ASP A 64 2.00 -0.46 14.64
CA ASP A 64 3.06 -1.36 15.09
C ASP A 64 3.80 -1.99 13.90
N TRP A 65 5.13 -1.86 13.91
CA TRP A 65 6.03 -2.47 12.94
C TRP A 65 7.23 -3.07 13.66
N PRO A 66 7.66 -4.29 13.29
CA PRO A 66 7.06 -5.21 12.32
C PRO A 66 5.83 -5.95 12.86
N ILE A 67 4.94 -6.38 11.97
CA ILE A 67 3.74 -7.13 12.35
C ILE A 67 4.16 -8.51 12.85
N LYS A 68 3.98 -8.73 14.14
CA LYS A 68 4.23 -10.01 14.79
C LYS A 68 3.00 -10.88 14.65
N ASN A 69 3.17 -12.12 14.20
CA ASN A 69 2.13 -13.13 14.41
C ASN A 69 2.08 -13.53 15.91
N LYS A 70 1.11 -14.37 16.31
CA LYS A 70 0.95 -14.83 17.70
C LYS A 70 2.19 -15.56 18.27
N GLU A 71 3.09 -16.01 17.40
CA GLU A 71 4.32 -16.74 17.72
C GLU A 71 5.57 -15.83 17.68
N GLY A 72 5.40 -14.52 17.40
CA GLY A 72 6.50 -13.56 17.34
C GLY A 72 7.26 -13.52 16.02
N PHE A 73 6.84 -14.25 14.99
CA PHE A 73 7.42 -14.15 13.65
C PHE A 73 6.96 -12.89 12.92
N TYR A 74 7.85 -12.35 12.11
CA TYR A 74 7.55 -11.26 11.19
C TYR A 74 6.77 -11.81 10.00
N ILE A 75 5.56 -11.27 9.77
CA ILE A 75 4.81 -11.57 8.57
C ILE A 75 5.43 -10.74 7.45
N TYR A 76 6.17 -11.38 6.55
CA TYR A 76 6.84 -10.75 5.41
C TYR A 76 6.12 -10.95 4.10
#